data_AF-X1TJP1-F1
#
_entry.id   AF-X1TJP1-F1
#
_cell.length_a   1.000
_cell.length_b   1.000
_cell.length_c   1.000
_cell.angle_alpha   90.00
_cell.angle_beta   90.00
_cell.angle_gamma   90.00
#
_symmetry.space_group_name_H-M   'P 1'
#
loop_
_entity.id
_entity.type
_entity.pdbx_description
1 polymer ?
#
loop_
_entity_poly.entity_id
_entity_poly.type
_entity_poly.pdbx_seq_one_letter_code
_entity_poly.pdbx_strand_id
1 'polypeptide(L)'
;NANLRKYYIEMTYKGAQTMIFLGQLNIIEGSEVVSVNGITLQRDIEYTIDYNTGSVEFKGRGKELMAQPNAKLTIDYQYAPFFSTASKSLVGIRGEYNLSQNNKIGTSWIYRNISTFDERPKLGQEPRSVVVGEIDGSFTTHPNFLTTLCDKLPLIETEQPSQAKINGVVALSMPDPNSMGEVYIDDMEGVKQTSDIGTSMWLWHYGSIPQGKDTSTIGKYYWYEPIRDEWIKRGDIFPNLPED
;
A
#
# COMPACT_ATOMS: atom_id res chain seq x y z
N ASN A 1 3.92 24.11 -31.42
CA ASN A 1 4.98 24.61 -30.51
C ASN A 1 5.23 23.61 -29.39
N ALA A 2 6.15 22.65 -29.55
CA ALA A 2 6.41 21.60 -28.55
C ALA A 2 7.90 21.25 -28.43
N ASN A 3 8.77 22.25 -28.41
CA ASN A 3 10.21 22.09 -28.14
C ASN A 3 10.62 22.90 -26.91
N LEU A 4 9.93 22.67 -25.78
CA LEU A 4 10.44 23.10 -24.48
C LEU A 4 11.30 21.96 -23.95
N ARG A 5 12.61 22.20 -23.85
CA ARG A 5 13.56 21.27 -23.21
C ARG A 5 13.13 21.11 -21.75
N LYS A 6 12.66 19.92 -21.38
CA LYS A 6 12.32 19.59 -20.00
C LYS A 6 13.62 19.38 -19.23
N TYR A 7 14.03 20.38 -18.47
CA TYR A 7 15.11 20.25 -17.50
C TYR A 7 14.50 19.78 -16.18
N TYR A 8 15.03 18.70 -15.63
CA TYR A 8 14.65 18.19 -14.31
C TYR A 8 15.83 18.45 -13.36
N ILE A 9 15.57 19.14 -12.25
CA ILE A 9 16.53 19.30 -11.16
C ILE A 9 16.06 18.38 -10.04
N GLU A 10 16.85 17.35 -9.76
CA GLU A 10 16.64 16.48 -8.60
C GLU A 10 17.56 16.95 -7.47
N MET A 11 16.98 17.28 -6.32
CA MET A 11 17.71 17.68 -5.12
C MET A 11 17.40 16.68 -4.01
N THR A 12 18.44 16.08 -3.44
CA THR A 12 18.32 15.22 -2.26
C THR A 12 18.89 15.95 -1.06
N TYR A 13 18.11 16.08 0.02
CA TYR A 13 18.53 16.62 1.30
C TYR A 13 18.44 15.54 2.38
N LYS A 14 19.37 15.54 3.33
CA LYS A 14 19.37 14.66 4.51
C LYS A 14 19.40 15.53 5.77
N GLY A 15 18.41 15.36 6.64
CA GLY A 15 18.36 15.96 7.97
C GLY A 15 18.21 14.89 9.04
N ALA A 16 18.80 15.11 10.21
CA ALA A 16 18.60 14.21 11.35
C ALA A 16 17.17 14.37 11.88
N GLN A 17 16.39 13.31 11.87
CA GLN A 17 15.04 13.25 12.46
C GLN A 17 15.00 12.13 13.50
N THR A 18 14.42 12.42 14.66
CA THR A 18 14.20 11.44 15.73
C THR A 18 12.84 10.76 15.64
N MET A 19 11.98 11.25 14.75
CA MET A 19 10.64 10.70 14.49
C MET A 19 10.46 10.54 12.97
N ILE A 20 9.91 9.40 12.57
CA ILE A 20 9.62 9.05 11.17
C ILE A 20 8.13 8.71 11.05
N PHE A 21 7.48 9.27 10.05
CA PHE A 21 6.10 8.97 9.71
C PHE A 21 6.08 7.90 8.60
N LEU A 22 5.34 6.81 8.82
CA LEU A 22 5.25 5.69 7.88
C LEU A 22 4.35 5.97 6.66
N GLY A 23 3.70 7.14 6.60
CA GLY A 23 2.84 7.50 5.47
C GLY A 23 1.52 6.73 5.42
N GLN A 24 1.25 5.88 6.41
CA GLN A 24 0.06 5.05 6.51
C GLN A 24 -0.54 5.18 7.90
N LEU A 25 -1.86 5.31 7.95
CA LEU A 25 -2.62 5.21 9.20
C LEU A 25 -2.98 3.75 9.46
N ASN A 26 -3.35 3.44 10.71
CA ASN A 26 -3.85 2.13 11.12
C ASN A 26 -2.86 0.99 10.81
N ILE A 27 -1.66 1.12 11.38
CA ILE A 27 -0.62 0.10 11.34
C ILE A 27 -1.07 -1.10 12.21
N ILE A 28 -0.85 -2.31 11.72
CA ILE A 28 -1.19 -3.53 12.48
C ILE A 28 -0.22 -3.66 13.65
N GLU A 29 -0.76 -3.77 14.86
CA GLU A 29 0.03 -3.87 16.08
C GLU A 29 0.99 -5.07 16.06
N GLY A 30 2.27 -4.82 16.37
CA GLY A 30 3.33 -5.83 16.37
C GLY A 30 3.75 -6.34 14.99
N SER A 31 3.25 -5.75 13.90
CA SER A 31 3.69 -6.11 12.55
C SER A 31 5.01 -5.45 12.14
N GLU A 32 5.46 -4.44 12.89
CA GLU A 32 6.60 -3.64 12.50
C GLU A 32 7.93 -4.30 12.88
N VAL A 33 8.90 -4.23 11.96
CA VAL A 33 10.29 -4.62 12.19
C VAL A 33 11.16 -3.42 11.82
N VAL A 34 11.74 -2.78 12.84
CA VAL A 34 12.59 -1.60 12.68
C VAL A 34 14.05 -2.03 12.74
N SER A 35 14.81 -1.73 11.68
CA SER A 35 16.25 -2.04 11.61
C SER A 35 17.07 -0.83 11.15
N VAL A 36 18.20 -0.59 11.81
CA VAL A 36 19.18 0.44 11.43
C VAL A 36 20.53 -0.22 11.15
N ASN A 37 21.08 -0.01 9.96
CA ASN A 37 22.33 -0.65 9.52
C ASN A 37 22.31 -2.19 9.65
N GLY A 38 21.14 -2.80 9.49
CA GLY A 38 20.93 -4.24 9.65
C GLY A 38 20.75 -4.71 11.09
N ILE A 39 20.83 -3.81 12.09
CA ILE A 39 20.56 -4.12 13.50
C ILE A 39 19.08 -3.88 13.77
N THR A 40 18.35 -4.95 14.07
CA THR A 40 16.95 -4.86 14.51
C THR A 40 16.88 -4.22 15.89
N LEU A 41 16.04 -3.20 16.02
CA LEU A 41 15.80 -2.46 17.25
C LEU A 41 14.69 -3.11 18.08
N GLN A 42 14.74 -2.94 19.39
CA GLN A 42 13.73 -3.41 20.33
C GLN A 42 12.65 -2.34 20.56
N ARG A 43 11.39 -2.74 20.36
CA ARG A 43 10.22 -1.90 20.67
C ARG A 43 10.18 -1.54 22.15
N ASP A 44 9.71 -0.33 22.44
CA ASP A 44 9.56 0.28 23.77
C ASP A 44 10.86 0.55 24.54
N ILE A 45 12.01 0.15 23.99
CA ILE A 45 13.35 0.39 24.54
C ILE A 45 14.15 1.31 23.60
N GLU A 46 14.21 0.97 22.32
CA GLU A 46 15.06 1.62 21.32
C GLU A 46 14.25 2.41 20.29
N TYR A 47 12.95 2.15 20.22
CA TYR A 47 11.97 2.98 19.53
C TYR A 47 10.58 2.77 20.16
N THR A 48 9.66 3.70 19.92
CA THR A 48 8.23 3.52 20.17
C THR A 48 7.45 3.80 18.89
N ILE A 49 6.29 3.19 18.74
CA ILE A 49 5.41 3.39 17.58
C ILE A 49 4.00 3.73 18.04
N ASP A 50 3.39 4.73 17.43
CA ASP A 50 1.95 4.96 17.50
C ASP A 50 1.28 4.26 16.31
N TYR A 51 0.55 3.18 16.58
CA TYR A 51 -0.09 2.36 15.55
C TYR A 51 -1.25 3.08 14.84
N ASN A 52 -1.87 4.08 15.46
CA ASN A 52 -2.96 4.82 14.83
C ASN A 52 -2.42 5.78 13.77
N THR A 53 -1.38 6.53 14.14
CA THR A 53 -0.79 7.54 13.26
C THR A 53 0.32 6.98 12.38
N GLY A 54 0.93 5.84 12.73
CA GLY A 54 2.11 5.32 12.04
C GLY A 54 3.36 6.16 12.30
N SER A 55 3.46 6.77 13.48
CA SER A 55 4.62 7.57 13.88
C SER A 55 5.60 6.71 14.68
N VAL A 56 6.85 6.61 14.23
CA VAL A 56 7.93 5.87 14.90
C VAL A 56 8.91 6.88 15.50
N GLU A 57 9.11 6.82 16.82
CA GLU A 57 10.03 7.67 17.57
C GLU A 57 11.23 6.85 18.07
N PHE A 58 12.45 7.24 17.71
CA PHE A 58 13.67 6.55 18.10
C PHE A 58 14.20 7.01 19.46
N LYS A 59 14.61 6.05 20.30
CA LYS A 59 15.04 6.26 21.69
C LYS A 59 16.34 5.52 21.99
N GLY A 60 17.05 5.92 23.04
CA GLY A 60 18.30 5.28 23.50
C GLY A 60 19.27 4.97 22.35
N ARG A 61 19.70 3.70 22.26
CA ARG A 61 20.61 3.21 21.21
C ARG A 61 20.04 3.40 19.79
N GLY A 62 18.73 3.29 19.59
CA GLY A 62 18.11 3.53 18.29
C GLY A 62 18.32 4.95 17.78
N LYS A 63 18.23 5.95 18.67
CA LYS A 63 18.52 7.36 18.36
C LYS A 63 20.00 7.57 18.01
N GLU A 64 20.90 6.93 18.75
CA GLU A 64 22.35 7.01 18.49
C GLU A 64 22.73 6.41 17.13
N LEU A 65 22.13 5.27 16.79
CA LEU A 65 22.34 4.62 15.48
C LEU A 65 21.81 5.49 14.33
N MET A 66 20.64 6.13 14.51
CA MET A 66 20.07 7.04 13.52
C MET A 66 20.87 8.35 13.35
N ALA A 67 21.60 8.78 14.39
CA ALA A 67 22.43 9.99 14.34
C ALA A 67 23.73 9.79 13.54
N GLN A 68 24.10 8.55 13.21
CA GLN A 68 25.30 8.26 12.45
C GLN A 68 25.18 8.78 11.01
N PRO A 69 26.23 9.41 10.46
CA PRO A 69 26.27 9.74 9.04
C PRO A 69 26.04 8.49 8.19
N ASN A 70 25.08 8.56 7.26
CA ASN A 70 24.70 7.45 6.38
C ASN A 70 24.01 6.25 7.04
N ALA A 71 23.40 6.42 8.22
CA ALA A 71 22.53 5.40 8.79
C ALA A 71 21.44 4.96 7.79
N LYS A 72 21.36 3.65 7.54
CA LYS A 72 20.35 3.05 6.67
C LYS A 72 19.22 2.48 7.51
N LEU A 73 18.09 3.18 7.52
CA LEU A 73 16.86 2.75 8.17
C LEU A 73 16.07 1.83 7.24
N THR A 74 15.52 0.74 7.78
CA THR A 74 14.53 -0.12 7.13
C THR A 74 13.41 -0.37 8.14
N ILE A 75 12.17 -0.11 7.73
CA ILE A 75 10.99 -0.40 8.54
C ILE A 75 10.03 -1.19 7.67
N ASP A 76 9.87 -2.48 7.99
CA ASP A 76 8.85 -3.33 7.41
C ASP A 76 7.63 -3.30 8.33
N TYR A 77 6.42 -3.17 7.78
CA TYR A 77 5.19 -3.11 8.56
C TYR A 77 3.98 -3.52 7.73
N GLN A 78 2.89 -3.87 8.40
CA GLN A 78 1.59 -4.10 7.77
C GLN A 78 0.60 -3.02 8.24
N TYR A 79 -0.37 -2.67 7.39
CA TYR A 79 -1.38 -1.68 7.71
C TYR A 79 -2.73 -2.07 7.11
N ALA A 80 -3.81 -1.61 7.76
CA ALA A 80 -5.18 -1.84 7.33
C ALA A 80 -5.81 -0.51 6.85
N PRO A 81 -5.87 -0.25 5.54
CA PRO A 81 -6.41 1.02 5.03
C PRO A 81 -7.90 1.16 5.35
N PHE A 82 -8.34 2.37 5.71
CA PHE A 82 -9.76 2.69 5.97
C PHE A 82 -10.63 2.62 4.70
N PHE A 83 -10.04 2.86 3.53
CA PHE A 83 -10.71 2.80 2.24
C PHE A 83 -9.80 2.08 1.23
N SER A 84 -10.38 1.13 0.50
CA SER A 84 -9.70 0.44 -0.61
C SER A 84 -10.69 0.30 -1.75
N THR A 85 -10.35 0.83 -2.92
CA THR A 85 -11.11 0.62 -4.16
C THR A 85 -10.88 -0.78 -4.74
N ALA A 86 -9.82 -1.45 -4.28
CA ALA A 86 -9.46 -2.78 -4.71
C ALA A 86 -9.85 -3.83 -3.66
N SER A 87 -10.42 -4.94 -4.13
CA SER A 87 -10.66 -6.11 -3.28
C SER A 87 -9.44 -7.03 -3.36
N LYS A 88 -8.94 -7.47 -2.20
CA LYS A 88 -7.74 -8.30 -2.08
C LYS A 88 -8.14 -9.64 -1.48
N SER A 89 -7.87 -10.74 -2.17
CA SER A 89 -8.04 -12.09 -1.65
C SER A 89 -6.72 -12.85 -1.68
N LEU A 90 -6.49 -13.66 -0.66
CA LEU A 90 -5.36 -14.56 -0.56
C LEU A 90 -5.87 -15.88 -0.02
N VAL A 91 -5.69 -16.94 -0.81
CA VAL A 91 -6.06 -18.30 -0.44
C VAL A 91 -4.79 -19.13 -0.55
N GLY A 92 -4.50 -19.90 0.48
CA GLY A 92 -3.32 -20.75 0.48
C GLY A 92 -3.58 -22.07 1.16
N ILE A 93 -2.82 -23.07 0.75
CA ILE A 93 -2.75 -24.36 1.39
C ILE A 93 -1.29 -24.66 1.71
N ARG A 94 -1.04 -25.27 2.86
CA ARG A 94 0.27 -25.78 3.24
C ARG A 94 0.13 -27.22 3.71
N GLY A 95 0.93 -28.10 3.13
CA GLY A 95 1.11 -29.48 3.58
C GLY A 95 2.49 -29.62 4.20
N GLU A 96 2.58 -30.23 5.37
CA GLU A 96 3.85 -30.56 6.01
C GLU A 96 3.85 -32.04 6.39
N TYR A 97 4.95 -32.72 6.12
CA TYR A 97 5.16 -34.11 6.48
C TYR A 97 6.44 -34.25 7.31
N ASN A 98 6.27 -34.76 8.53
CA ASN A 98 7.37 -35.05 9.45
C ASN A 98 7.94 -36.43 9.13
N LEU A 99 9.14 -36.45 8.55
CA LEU A 99 9.88 -37.68 8.26
C LEU A 99 10.47 -38.29 9.54
N SER A 100 10.85 -37.45 10.51
CA SER A 100 11.31 -37.83 11.85
C SER A 100 11.06 -36.68 12.84
N GLN A 101 11.48 -36.82 14.11
CA GLN A 101 11.38 -35.73 15.10
C GLN A 101 12.09 -34.43 14.65
N ASN A 102 13.12 -34.53 13.82
CA ASN A 102 13.97 -33.38 13.44
C ASN A 102 14.07 -33.15 11.93
N ASN A 103 13.36 -33.96 11.13
CA ASN A 103 13.35 -33.89 9.67
C ASN A 103 11.94 -33.68 9.15
N LYS A 104 11.77 -32.67 8.30
CA LYS A 104 10.48 -32.35 7.70
C LYS A 104 10.61 -31.90 6.27
N ILE A 105 9.57 -32.16 5.50
CA ILE A 105 9.37 -31.64 4.15
C ILE A 105 7.99 -31.00 4.06
N GLY A 106 7.91 -29.85 3.43
CA GLY A 106 6.70 -29.06 3.28
C GLY A 106 6.49 -28.61 1.86
N THR A 107 5.24 -28.29 1.54
CA THR A 107 4.88 -27.55 0.32
C THR A 107 3.82 -26.53 0.65
N SER A 108 3.93 -25.34 0.07
CA SER A 108 2.89 -24.30 0.15
C SER A 108 2.46 -23.89 -1.24
N TRP A 109 1.17 -23.66 -1.41
CA TRP A 109 0.60 -23.05 -2.60
C TRP A 109 -0.27 -21.89 -2.18
N ILE A 110 0.00 -20.72 -2.74
CA ILE A 110 -0.70 -19.48 -2.43
C ILE A 110 -1.20 -18.88 -3.74
N TYR A 111 -2.49 -18.59 -3.79
CA TYR A 111 -3.11 -17.77 -4.82
C TYR A 111 -3.51 -16.44 -4.21
N ARG A 112 -3.04 -15.34 -4.81
CA ARG A 112 -3.39 -13.99 -4.40
C ARG A 112 -3.99 -13.25 -5.58
N ASN A 113 -5.16 -12.65 -5.38
CA ASN A 113 -5.86 -11.86 -6.38
C ASN A 113 -6.15 -10.46 -5.86
N ILE A 114 -5.90 -9.45 -6.69
CA ILE A 114 -6.33 -8.07 -6.47
C ILE A 114 -7.28 -7.73 -7.62
N SER A 115 -8.54 -7.45 -7.30
CA SER A 115 -9.51 -6.92 -8.27
C SER A 115 -9.75 -5.44 -8.03
N THR A 116 -10.21 -4.76 -9.07
CA THR A 116 -10.65 -3.36 -9.03
C THR A 116 -12.17 -3.30 -9.17
N PHE A 117 -12.80 -2.29 -8.57
CA PHE A 117 -14.22 -1.99 -8.82
C PHE A 117 -14.43 -1.21 -10.13
N ASP A 118 -13.38 -0.54 -10.63
CA ASP A 118 -13.45 0.28 -11.83
C ASP A 118 -13.55 -0.60 -13.09
N GLU A 119 -14.55 -0.35 -13.94
CA GLU A 119 -14.70 -1.01 -15.23
C GLU A 119 -13.61 -0.57 -16.23
N ARG A 120 -12.96 0.58 -16.00
CA ARG A 120 -11.89 1.11 -16.85
C ARG A 120 -10.63 1.38 -16.03
N PRO A 121 -9.92 0.35 -15.57
CA PRO A 121 -8.75 0.52 -14.72
C PRO A 121 -7.68 1.37 -15.39
N LYS A 122 -7.18 2.37 -14.65
CA LYS A 122 -6.07 3.22 -15.08
C LYS A 122 -4.74 2.53 -14.85
N LEU A 123 -3.71 3.03 -15.53
CA LEU A 123 -2.33 2.57 -15.35
C LEU A 123 -1.91 2.64 -13.87
N GLY A 124 -1.44 1.52 -13.32
CA GLY A 124 -1.09 1.34 -11.90
C GLY A 124 -2.24 0.86 -10.99
N GLN A 125 -3.47 0.75 -11.51
CA GLN A 125 -4.65 0.23 -10.81
C GLN A 125 -5.19 -1.05 -11.46
N GLU A 126 -4.37 -1.72 -12.26
CA GLU A 126 -4.75 -2.94 -12.97
C GLU A 126 -5.04 -4.07 -11.97
N PRO A 127 -6.12 -4.84 -12.19
CA PRO A 127 -6.32 -6.06 -11.44
C PRO A 127 -5.20 -7.04 -11.79
N ARG A 128 -4.68 -7.73 -10.77
CA ARG A 128 -3.52 -8.60 -10.91
C ARG A 128 -3.63 -9.81 -10.01
N SER A 129 -3.08 -10.93 -10.45
CA SER A 129 -3.04 -12.15 -9.66
C SER A 129 -1.66 -12.76 -9.65
N VAL A 130 -1.38 -13.59 -8.66
CA VAL A 130 -0.14 -14.37 -8.61
C VAL A 130 -0.39 -15.70 -7.94
N VAL A 131 0.16 -16.76 -8.54
CA VAL A 131 0.27 -18.07 -7.91
C VAL A 131 1.72 -18.25 -7.49
N VAL A 132 1.94 -18.56 -6.22
CA VAL A 132 3.25 -18.91 -5.67
C VAL A 132 3.18 -20.34 -5.13
N GLY A 133 4.06 -21.19 -5.61
CA GLY A 133 4.23 -22.56 -5.11
C GLY A 133 5.63 -22.74 -4.53
N GLU A 134 5.78 -23.48 -3.45
CA GLU A 134 7.08 -23.80 -2.87
C GLU A 134 7.13 -25.24 -2.37
N ILE A 135 8.35 -25.77 -2.32
CA ILE A 135 8.71 -26.98 -1.60
C ILE A 135 9.88 -26.62 -0.68
N ASP A 136 9.74 -26.90 0.60
CA ASP A 136 10.76 -26.63 1.62
C ASP A 136 11.13 -27.90 2.40
N GLY A 137 12.35 -27.93 2.92
CA GLY A 137 12.86 -29.05 3.69
C GLY A 137 13.81 -28.61 4.78
N SER A 138 13.76 -29.32 5.91
CA SER A 138 14.72 -29.20 6.99
C SER A 138 15.19 -30.59 7.37
N PHE A 139 16.49 -30.82 7.29
CA PHE A 139 17.12 -32.08 7.67
C PHE A 139 18.18 -31.83 8.73
N THR A 140 18.05 -32.48 9.88
CA THR A 140 19.00 -32.42 10.98
C THR A 140 19.63 -33.80 11.15
N THR A 141 20.95 -33.88 11.01
CA THR A 141 21.73 -35.10 11.20
C THR A 141 22.82 -34.88 12.24
N HIS A 142 23.27 -35.96 12.89
CA HIS A 142 24.32 -35.93 13.90
C HIS A 142 25.54 -36.70 13.41
N PRO A 143 26.40 -36.10 12.58
CA PRO A 143 27.50 -36.80 11.95
C PRO A 143 28.68 -36.97 12.92
N ASN A 144 28.87 -38.19 13.43
CA ASN A 144 29.98 -38.50 14.35
C ASN A 144 31.37 -38.23 13.75
N PHE A 145 31.52 -38.28 12.42
CA PHE A 145 32.82 -38.05 11.77
C PHE A 145 33.38 -36.64 12.01
N LEU A 146 32.52 -35.64 12.20
CA LEU A 146 32.95 -34.28 12.51
C LEU A 146 33.53 -34.19 13.92
N THR A 147 32.87 -34.83 14.90
CA THR A 147 33.40 -34.94 16.27
C THR A 147 34.75 -35.66 16.26
N THR A 148 34.84 -36.81 15.57
CA THR A 148 36.09 -37.58 15.49
C THR A 148 37.22 -36.86 14.75
N LEU A 149 36.93 -35.95 13.82
CA LEU A 149 37.95 -35.12 13.19
C LEU A 149 38.48 -34.03 14.14
N CYS A 150 37.60 -33.43 14.94
CA CYS A 150 38.00 -32.47 15.97
C CYS A 150 38.88 -33.13 17.05
N ASP A 151 38.53 -34.34 17.49
CA ASP A 151 39.28 -35.08 18.51
C ASP A 151 40.69 -35.53 18.04
N LYS A 152 41.00 -35.43 16.74
CA LYS A 152 42.35 -35.69 16.19
C LYS A 152 43.28 -34.49 16.29
N LEU A 153 42.77 -33.31 16.64
CA LEU A 153 43.61 -32.13 16.87
C LEU A 153 44.24 -32.22 18.27
N PRO A 154 45.57 -32.12 18.40
CA PRO A 154 46.19 -32.16 19.72
C PRO A 154 45.70 -30.98 20.58
N LEU A 155 45.41 -31.25 21.87
CA LEU A 155 44.89 -30.32 22.89
C LEU A 155 43.36 -30.08 22.89
N ILE A 156 42.57 -30.78 22.08
CA ILE A 156 41.10 -30.65 22.04
C ILE A 156 40.44 -32.02 22.23
N GLU A 157 39.56 -32.14 23.22
CA GLU A 157 38.67 -33.30 23.42
C GLU A 157 37.21 -32.82 23.36
N THR A 158 36.39 -33.45 22.52
CA THR A 158 35.01 -33.01 22.24
C THR A 158 34.00 -34.04 22.77
N GLU A 159 33.26 -33.70 23.82
CA GLU A 159 32.20 -34.58 24.38
C GLU A 159 30.83 -34.38 23.72
N GLN A 160 30.62 -33.25 23.04
CA GLN A 160 29.32 -32.90 22.47
C GLN A 160 29.13 -33.52 21.07
N PRO A 161 27.97 -34.17 20.79
CA PRO A 161 27.66 -34.68 19.46
C PRO A 161 27.62 -33.56 18.42
N SER A 162 28.29 -33.76 17.28
CA SER A 162 28.17 -32.86 16.14
C SER A 162 26.73 -32.85 15.62
N GLN A 163 26.22 -31.68 15.25
CA GLN A 163 24.92 -31.51 14.63
C GLN A 163 25.07 -30.72 13.32
N ALA A 164 24.53 -31.26 12.23
CA ALA A 164 24.45 -30.59 10.95
C ALA A 164 22.98 -30.41 10.58
N LYS A 165 22.59 -29.15 10.31
CA LYS A 165 21.24 -28.78 9.88
C LYS A 165 21.32 -28.24 8.45
N ILE A 166 20.54 -28.82 7.57
CA ILE A 166 20.42 -28.44 6.17
C ILE A 166 18.99 -27.96 5.95
N ASN A 167 18.86 -26.72 5.48
CA ASN A 167 17.59 -26.12 5.12
C ASN A 167 17.61 -25.74 3.65
N GLY A 168 16.52 -26.02 2.94
CA GLY A 168 16.39 -25.69 1.53
C GLY A 168 14.95 -25.33 1.18
N VAL A 169 14.79 -24.40 0.25
CA VAL A 169 13.50 -23.98 -0.31
C VAL A 169 13.66 -23.84 -1.82
N VAL A 170 12.72 -24.38 -2.57
CA VAL A 170 12.56 -24.15 -4.00
C VAL A 170 11.18 -23.59 -4.22
N ALA A 171 11.10 -22.41 -4.82
CA ALA A 171 9.84 -21.71 -5.06
C ALA A 171 9.67 -21.34 -6.53
N LEU A 172 8.43 -21.31 -6.98
CA LEU A 172 7.99 -20.89 -8.30
C LEU A 172 6.92 -19.81 -8.14
N SER A 173 6.95 -18.82 -9.04
CA SER A 173 5.99 -17.73 -9.06
C SER A 173 5.48 -17.55 -10.47
N MET A 174 4.16 -17.53 -10.62
CA MET A 174 3.45 -17.27 -11.87
C MET A 174 2.61 -16.01 -11.67
N PRO A 175 3.19 -14.82 -11.92
CA PRO A 175 2.46 -13.56 -11.85
C PRO A 175 1.65 -13.33 -13.13
N ASP A 176 0.41 -12.90 -12.94
CA ASP A 176 -0.42 -12.26 -13.97
C ASP A 176 -0.56 -10.77 -13.62
N PRO A 177 0.23 -9.89 -14.26
CA PRO A 177 0.28 -8.48 -13.91
C PRO A 177 -0.97 -7.70 -14.35
N ASN A 178 -1.79 -8.25 -15.26
CA ASN A 178 -3.04 -7.64 -15.69
C ASN A 178 -4.06 -8.71 -16.08
N SER A 179 -4.86 -9.13 -15.10
CA SER A 179 -5.88 -10.18 -15.32
C SER A 179 -7.07 -9.72 -16.16
N MET A 180 -7.22 -8.41 -16.42
CA MET A 180 -8.23 -7.85 -17.31
C MET A 180 -7.75 -7.72 -18.76
N GLY A 181 -6.44 -7.72 -18.99
CA GLY A 181 -5.84 -7.68 -20.34
C GLY A 181 -5.84 -6.31 -21.02
N GLU A 182 -6.51 -5.31 -20.44
CA GLU A 182 -6.53 -3.92 -20.93
C GLU A 182 -6.26 -2.94 -19.80
N VAL A 183 -5.83 -1.73 -20.16
CA VAL A 183 -5.58 -0.63 -19.22
C VAL A 183 -5.79 0.69 -19.94
N TYR A 184 -6.38 1.65 -19.23
CA TYR A 184 -6.67 2.97 -19.76
C TYR A 184 -5.57 3.95 -19.34
N ILE A 185 -4.92 4.56 -20.33
CA ILE A 185 -3.98 5.67 -20.08
C ILE A 185 -4.76 6.93 -19.70
N ASP A 186 -5.90 7.12 -20.35
CA ASP A 186 -6.85 8.19 -20.08
C ASP A 186 -8.27 7.70 -20.45
N ASP A 187 -9.21 7.83 -19.53
CA ASP A 187 -10.62 7.49 -19.71
C ASP A 187 -11.47 8.69 -20.16
N MET A 188 -10.88 9.91 -20.17
CA MET A 188 -11.52 11.18 -20.51
C MET A 188 -12.74 11.53 -19.65
N GLU A 189 -13.01 10.81 -18.56
CA GLU A 189 -14.14 11.09 -17.65
C GLU A 189 -14.01 12.48 -17.01
N GLY A 190 -12.78 12.93 -16.79
CA GLY A 190 -12.49 14.26 -16.22
C GLY A 190 -12.41 15.42 -17.22
N VAL A 191 -12.63 15.19 -18.53
CA VAL A 191 -12.41 16.24 -19.55
C VAL A 191 -13.45 17.37 -19.47
N LYS A 192 -14.65 17.06 -18.97
CA LYS A 192 -15.73 18.03 -18.82
C LYS A 192 -15.81 18.50 -17.38
N GLN A 193 -15.21 19.67 -17.12
CA GLN A 193 -15.42 20.35 -15.85
C GLN A 193 -16.69 21.20 -15.93
N THR A 194 -17.72 20.82 -15.19
CA THR A 194 -18.94 21.63 -15.04
C THR A 194 -18.85 22.46 -13.76
N SER A 195 -18.97 23.78 -13.89
CA SER A 195 -19.25 24.66 -12.76
C SER A 195 -20.74 24.98 -12.77
N ASP A 196 -21.43 24.62 -11.70
CA ASP A 196 -22.84 24.98 -11.54
C ASP A 196 -22.96 26.40 -10.99
N ILE A 197 -23.86 27.19 -11.57
CA ILE A 197 -24.26 28.47 -11.03
C ILE A 197 -25.55 28.17 -10.26
N GLY A 198 -25.40 27.80 -8.98
CA GLY A 198 -26.43 27.11 -8.22
C GLY A 198 -27.84 27.65 -8.43
N THR A 199 -28.77 26.79 -8.82
CA THR A 199 -30.12 27.18 -9.28
C THR A 199 -31.08 27.53 -8.16
N SER A 200 -30.66 27.39 -6.89
CA SER A 200 -31.55 27.62 -5.76
C SER A 200 -31.87 29.10 -5.58
N MET A 201 -33.15 29.43 -5.32
CA MET A 201 -33.57 30.82 -5.17
C MET A 201 -32.85 31.59 -4.07
N TRP A 202 -32.41 30.90 -3.02
CA TRP A 202 -31.70 31.48 -1.89
C TRP A 202 -30.27 31.94 -2.23
N LEU A 203 -29.69 31.42 -3.31
CA LEU A 203 -28.34 31.79 -3.76
C LEU A 203 -28.33 33.07 -4.61
N TRP A 204 -29.49 33.51 -5.08
CA TRP A 204 -29.61 34.66 -5.98
C TRP A 204 -30.22 35.86 -5.27
N HIS A 205 -29.66 37.02 -5.57
CA HIS A 205 -30.14 38.30 -5.07
C HIS A 205 -30.19 39.30 -6.22
N TYR A 206 -30.98 40.35 -6.05
CA TYR A 206 -31.03 41.42 -7.03
C TYR A 206 -29.64 42.05 -7.19
N GLY A 207 -29.16 42.08 -8.44
CA GLY A 207 -27.93 42.77 -8.80
C GLY A 207 -28.11 44.29 -8.81
N SER A 208 -27.00 45.01 -8.77
CA SER A 208 -27.00 46.45 -9.01
C SER A 208 -27.36 46.77 -10.47
N ILE A 209 -27.81 48.01 -10.71
CA ILE A 209 -28.07 48.50 -12.06
C ILE A 209 -26.75 48.51 -12.85
N PRO A 210 -26.66 47.81 -14.00
CA PRO A 210 -25.45 47.81 -14.81
C PRO A 210 -25.11 49.21 -15.31
N GLN A 211 -23.82 49.54 -15.31
CA GLN A 211 -23.35 50.86 -15.73
C GLN A 211 -23.77 51.16 -17.19
N GLY A 212 -24.35 52.33 -17.40
CA GLY A 212 -24.72 52.81 -18.74
C GLY A 212 -25.96 52.16 -19.35
N LYS A 213 -26.81 51.52 -18.55
CA LYS A 213 -28.09 50.95 -19.00
C LYS A 213 -29.27 51.73 -18.43
N ASP A 214 -30.22 52.07 -19.29
CA ASP A 214 -31.53 52.59 -18.89
C ASP A 214 -32.44 51.43 -18.50
N THR A 215 -32.85 51.38 -17.24
CA THR A 215 -33.69 50.31 -16.67
C THR A 215 -35.15 50.72 -16.52
N SER A 216 -35.55 51.89 -17.02
CA SER A 216 -36.93 52.43 -16.91
C SER A 216 -37.99 51.54 -17.57
N THR A 217 -37.57 50.68 -18.49
CA THR A 217 -38.45 49.73 -19.23
C THR A 217 -38.41 48.31 -18.67
N ILE A 218 -37.60 48.03 -17.64
CA ILE A 218 -37.50 46.69 -17.07
C ILE A 218 -38.74 46.43 -16.20
N GLY A 219 -39.51 45.40 -16.55
CA GLY A 219 -40.66 44.93 -15.78
C GLY A 219 -40.28 44.23 -14.48
N LYS A 220 -41.28 43.91 -13.64
CA LYS A 220 -41.05 43.09 -12.44
C LYS A 220 -40.68 41.66 -12.85
N TYR A 221 -39.58 41.15 -12.30
CA TYR A 221 -39.15 39.77 -12.47
C TYR A 221 -39.19 39.05 -11.12
N TYR A 222 -39.61 37.79 -11.15
CA TYR A 222 -39.73 36.94 -9.96
C TYR A 222 -38.83 35.73 -10.16
N TRP A 223 -37.85 35.55 -9.28
CA TRP A 223 -37.04 34.35 -9.20
C TRP A 223 -37.56 33.51 -8.03
N TYR A 224 -38.03 32.30 -8.32
CA TYR A 224 -38.64 31.40 -7.35
C TYR A 224 -38.37 29.95 -7.72
N GLU A 225 -38.41 29.06 -6.73
CA GLU A 225 -38.41 27.63 -6.96
C GLU A 225 -39.86 27.12 -7.09
N PRO A 226 -40.18 26.31 -8.11
CA PRO A 226 -41.51 25.73 -8.27
C PRO A 226 -41.84 24.77 -7.11
N ILE A 227 -43.14 24.59 -6.86
CA ILE A 227 -43.66 23.66 -5.84
C ILE A 227 -43.49 22.22 -6.38
N ARG A 228 -43.37 21.22 -5.48
CA ARG A 228 -43.04 19.82 -5.83
C ARG A 228 -43.83 19.22 -6.99
N ASP A 229 -45.09 19.58 -7.17
CA ASP A 229 -45.95 19.05 -8.25
C ASP A 229 -45.58 19.58 -9.65
N GLU A 230 -44.75 20.62 -9.72
CA GLU A 230 -44.24 21.27 -10.95
C GLU A 230 -42.74 21.00 -11.17
N TRP A 231 -42.12 20.12 -10.38
CA TRP A 231 -40.70 19.81 -10.52
C TRP A 231 -40.43 19.05 -11.82
N ILE A 232 -39.47 19.57 -12.59
CA ILE A 232 -38.91 18.86 -13.75
C ILE A 232 -38.11 17.67 -13.21
N LYS A 233 -38.44 16.47 -13.68
CA LYS A 233 -37.74 15.27 -13.25
C LYS A 233 -36.40 15.16 -13.97
N ARG A 234 -35.45 14.45 -13.36
CA ARG A 234 -34.14 14.18 -13.98
C ARG A 234 -34.29 13.52 -15.36
N GLY A 235 -35.23 12.58 -15.50
CA GLY A 235 -35.52 11.89 -16.76
C GLY A 235 -36.04 12.81 -17.88
N ASP A 236 -36.69 13.93 -17.54
CA ASP A 236 -37.16 14.89 -18.54
C ASP A 236 -35.99 15.67 -19.19
N ILE A 237 -34.87 15.80 -18.47
CA ILE A 237 -33.67 16.51 -18.92
C ILE A 237 -32.66 15.53 -19.52
N PHE A 238 -32.56 14.33 -18.95
CA PHE A 238 -31.60 13.30 -19.33
C PHE A 238 -32.32 12.01 -19.72
N PRO A 239 -32.78 11.89 -20.98
CA PRO A 239 -33.60 10.76 -21.43
C PRO A 239 -32.87 9.41 -21.47
N ASN A 240 -31.54 9.42 -21.32
CA ASN A 240 -30.70 8.23 -21.34
C ASN A 240 -30.36 7.70 -19.93
N LEU A 241 -30.82 8.39 -18.87
CA LEU A 241 -30.64 7.93 -17.50
C LEU A 241 -31.90 7.21 -17.01
N PRO A 242 -31.78 6.21 -16.12
CA PRO A 242 -32.93 5.61 -15.45
C PRO A 242 -33.81 6.70 -14.81
N GLU A 243 -35.13 6.51 -14.81
CA GLU A 243 -36.11 7.49 -14.28
C GLU A 243 -36.03 7.69 -12.75
N ASP A 244 -35.19 6.90 -12.06
CA ASP A 244 -35.05 6.83 -10.61
C ASP A 244 -34.09 7.90 -10.02
#